data_AF-A0A3A9G1S4-F1
#
_entry.id   AF-A0A3A9G1S4-F1
#
_cell.length_a   1.000
_cell.length_b   1.000
_cell.length_c   1.000
_cell.angle_alpha   90.00
_cell.angle_beta   90.00
_cell.angle_gamma   90.00
#
_symmetry.space_group_name_H-M   'P 1'
#
loop_
_entity.id
_entity.type
_entity.pdbx_description
1 polymer ?
#
loop_
_entity_poly.entity_id
_entity_poly.type
_entity_poly.pdbx_seq_one_letter_code
_entity_poly.pdbx_strand_id
1 'polypeptide(L)'
;MKRFIEKIKHFCFSNKEISIIGIMCILISVSYMITYNMPDYFGIEPFYSWLNNLAISYIAALIFFIVQVYVPEERNKKKCMEVLRNKFVSVTAFIDISVMLCKKHIKIKDKGADLIWNGDNEKLYIKYSKVGNDKAFTCRSYTKTEIFRLQNIFDSKISEIKNSSVIKYCEYELLELLSQIEDAKFFDGISYVIRLANTELGFPNFGNNLTQIQSLNDKLKKMCFIENNFQLHDIEESDKFVADLPRKDISEELKSIRDFNIVRMKRYIKQQLDEKGVSISEEMLNKMSEEAVDAQMNKGNK
;
A
#
# COMPACT_ATOMS: atom_id res chain seq x y z
N MET A 1 -15.28 30.75 4.33
CA MET A 1 -16.51 30.39 5.07
C MET A 1 -17.02 28.99 4.74
N LYS A 2 -17.37 28.63 3.48
CA LYS A 2 -17.91 27.30 3.12
C LYS A 2 -17.06 26.10 3.62
N ARG A 3 -15.75 26.11 3.36
CA ARG A 3 -14.81 25.07 3.84
C ARG A 3 -14.72 24.93 5.36
N PHE A 4 -14.99 26.01 6.10
CA PHE A 4 -14.97 25.99 7.57
C PHE A 4 -16.26 25.39 8.13
N ILE A 5 -17.40 25.73 7.52
CA ILE A 5 -18.71 25.14 7.84
C ILE A 5 -18.70 23.62 7.57
N GLU A 6 -18.09 23.17 6.49
CA GLU A 6 -17.92 21.73 6.22
C GLU A 6 -17.09 21.01 7.29
N LYS A 7 -16.00 21.63 7.75
CA LYS A 7 -15.18 21.07 8.84
C LYS A 7 -15.94 21.00 10.16
N ILE A 8 -16.77 22.00 10.46
CA ILE A 8 -17.63 21.99 11.65
C ILE A 8 -18.69 20.90 11.53
N LYS A 9 -19.31 20.72 10.37
CA LYS A 9 -20.26 19.62 10.15
C LYS A 9 -19.60 18.26 10.41
N HIS A 10 -18.42 18.04 9.83
CA HIS A 10 -17.66 16.82 10.05
C HIS A 10 -17.31 16.62 11.53
N PHE A 11 -16.85 17.68 12.21
CA PHE A 11 -16.61 17.68 13.65
C PHE A 11 -17.84 17.22 14.45
N CYS A 12 -19.01 17.79 14.13
CA CYS A 12 -20.27 17.46 14.82
C CYS A 12 -20.68 16.00 14.66
N PHE A 13 -20.40 15.41 13.49
CA PHE A 13 -20.69 13.99 13.23
C PHE A 13 -19.69 13.04 13.90
N SER A 14 -18.41 13.39 13.90
CA SER A 14 -17.36 12.57 14.50
C SER A 14 -17.32 12.63 16.03
N ASN A 15 -17.72 13.76 16.63
CA ASN A 15 -17.63 14.00 18.07
C ASN A 15 -19.02 14.27 18.68
N LYS A 16 -19.90 13.25 18.61
CA LYS A 16 -21.32 13.38 18.99
C LYS A 16 -21.51 13.90 20.41
N GLU A 17 -20.77 13.36 21.38
CA GLU A 17 -20.91 13.71 22.80
C GLU A 17 -20.60 15.19 23.06
N ILE A 18 -19.43 15.65 22.59
CA ILE A 18 -18.97 17.04 22.74
C ILE A 18 -19.94 18.00 22.04
N SER A 19 -20.48 17.58 20.89
CA SER A 19 -21.39 18.39 20.07
C SER A 19 -22.78 18.52 20.69
N ILE A 20 -23.31 17.45 21.28
CA ILE A 20 -24.60 17.48 22.00
C ILE A 20 -24.53 18.46 23.17
N ILE A 21 -23.47 18.40 23.97
CA ILE A 21 -23.26 19.33 25.08
C ILE A 21 -23.15 20.78 24.56
N GLY A 22 -22.44 21.00 23.45
CA GLY A 22 -22.34 22.32 22.81
C GLY A 22 -23.69 22.89 22.36
N ILE A 23 -24.55 22.06 21.75
CA ILE A 23 -25.91 22.47 21.36
C ILE A 23 -26.74 22.81 22.61
N MET A 24 -26.66 22.00 23.67
CA MET A 24 -27.36 22.29 24.93
C MET A 24 -26.91 23.63 25.53
N CYS A 25 -25.60 23.91 25.54
CA CYS A 25 -25.07 25.19 26.00
C CYS A 25 -25.60 26.37 25.17
N ILE A 26 -25.66 26.24 23.83
CA ILE A 26 -26.23 27.27 22.96
C ILE A 26 -27.71 27.51 23.30
N LEU A 27 -28.48 26.44 23.51
CA LEU A 27 -29.90 26.56 23.88
C LEU A 27 -30.08 27.26 25.22
N ILE A 28 -29.26 26.92 26.24
CA ILE A 28 -29.29 27.57 27.55
C ILE A 28 -29.00 29.07 27.41
N SER A 29 -27.97 29.45 26.64
CA SER A 29 -27.60 30.85 26.46
C SER A 29 -28.62 31.65 25.66
N VAL A 30 -29.18 31.08 24.59
CA VAL A 30 -30.26 31.72 23.82
C VAL A 30 -31.52 31.88 24.68
N SER A 31 -31.87 30.84 25.44
CA SER A 31 -33.01 30.89 26.34
C SER A 31 -32.82 31.99 27.40
N TYR A 32 -31.63 32.10 28.01
CA TYR A 32 -31.33 33.13 29.01
C TYR A 32 -31.45 34.53 28.41
N MET A 33 -30.96 34.72 27.18
CA MET A 33 -31.05 36.00 26.47
C MET A 33 -32.50 36.46 26.25
N ILE A 34 -33.41 35.53 25.96
CA ILE A 34 -34.83 35.85 25.71
C ILE A 34 -35.56 36.18 27.03
N THR A 35 -35.25 35.46 28.09
CA THR A 35 -35.93 35.58 29.39
C THR A 35 -35.32 36.64 30.31
N TYR A 36 -34.16 37.21 29.96
CA TYR A 36 -33.44 38.16 30.81
C TYR A 36 -34.27 39.36 31.29
N ASN A 37 -35.23 39.82 30.47
CA ASN A 37 -36.11 40.94 30.81
C ASN A 37 -37.45 40.50 31.45
N MET A 38 -37.65 39.21 31.71
CA MET A 38 -38.87 38.73 32.36
C MET A 38 -38.81 38.93 33.87
N PRO A 39 -39.94 39.23 34.54
CA PRO A 39 -39.96 39.32 35.99
C PRO A 39 -39.60 37.97 36.63
N ASP A 40 -38.65 37.97 37.57
CA ASP A 40 -38.24 36.75 38.28
C ASP A 40 -39.28 36.40 39.36
N TYR A 41 -40.31 35.67 38.96
CA TYR A 41 -41.39 35.24 39.85
C TYR A 41 -40.96 34.14 40.84
N PHE A 42 -39.86 33.44 40.60
CA PHE A 42 -39.45 32.24 41.36
C PHE A 42 -38.10 32.38 42.09
N GLY A 43 -37.39 33.50 41.94
CA GLY A 43 -36.06 33.70 42.53
C GLY A 43 -34.97 32.84 41.88
N ILE A 44 -35.18 32.40 40.64
CA ILE A 44 -34.31 31.43 39.94
C ILE A 44 -33.17 32.15 39.19
N GLU A 45 -33.24 33.48 39.04
CA GLU A 45 -32.29 34.25 38.23
C GLU A 45 -30.81 34.00 38.58
N PRO A 46 -30.39 33.90 39.86
CA PRO A 46 -28.98 33.62 40.18
C PRO A 46 -28.50 32.26 39.65
N PHE A 47 -29.36 31.23 39.73
CA PHE A 47 -29.04 29.88 39.26
C PHE A 47 -29.01 29.85 37.73
N TYR A 48 -29.94 30.56 37.10
CA TYR A 48 -30.01 30.59 35.65
C TYR A 48 -28.88 31.40 35.01
N SER A 49 -28.51 32.53 35.61
CA SER A 49 -27.34 33.31 35.24
C SER A 49 -26.04 32.50 35.41
N TRP A 50 -25.92 31.72 36.49
CA TRP A 50 -24.80 30.79 36.68
C TRP A 50 -24.72 29.74 35.57
N LEU A 51 -25.84 29.08 35.24
CA LEU A 51 -25.91 28.10 34.13
C LEU A 51 -25.55 28.73 32.78
N ASN A 52 -25.99 29.96 32.52
CA ASN A 52 -25.63 30.68 31.31
C ASN A 52 -24.12 31.00 31.26
N ASN A 53 -23.51 31.44 32.36
CA ASN A 53 -22.07 31.69 32.41
C ASN A 53 -21.25 30.42 32.17
N LEU A 54 -21.69 29.29 32.71
CA LEU A 54 -21.09 27.98 32.45
C LEU A 54 -21.24 27.57 30.98
N ALA A 55 -22.42 27.77 30.40
CA ALA A 55 -22.70 27.49 29.00
C ALA A 55 -21.82 28.34 28.06
N ILE A 56 -21.70 29.65 28.30
CA ILE A 56 -20.83 30.55 27.53
C ILE A 56 -19.37 30.12 27.65
N SER A 57 -18.91 29.76 28.86
CA SER A 57 -17.55 29.28 29.09
C SER A 57 -17.25 27.99 28.32
N TYR A 58 -18.21 27.05 28.30
CA TYR A 58 -18.08 25.82 27.52
C TYR A 58 -18.07 26.11 26.01
N ILE A 59 -18.93 27.00 25.51
CA ILE A 59 -18.95 27.40 24.10
C ILE A 59 -17.60 28.01 23.70
N ALA A 60 -17.04 28.89 24.53
CA ALA A 60 -15.72 29.47 24.29
C ALA A 60 -14.63 28.37 24.24
N ALA A 61 -14.60 27.47 25.22
CA ALA A 61 -13.67 26.34 25.25
C ALA A 61 -13.81 25.43 24.02
N LEU A 62 -15.04 25.19 23.57
CA LEU A 62 -15.33 24.39 22.38
C LEU A 62 -14.80 25.07 21.11
N ILE A 63 -14.98 26.39 20.97
CA ILE A 63 -14.42 27.16 19.84
C ILE A 63 -12.89 27.06 19.86
N PHE A 64 -12.26 27.24 21.02
CA PHE A 64 -10.81 27.10 21.16
C PHE A 64 -10.34 25.70 20.78
N PHE A 65 -11.00 24.66 21.27
CA PHE A 65 -10.69 23.27 20.93
C PHE A 65 -10.79 23.01 19.42
N ILE A 66 -11.88 23.45 18.79
CA ILE A 66 -12.08 23.26 17.34
C ILE A 66 -10.97 23.96 16.55
N VAL A 67 -10.65 25.22 16.88
CA VAL A 67 -9.71 26.04 16.12
C VAL A 67 -8.25 25.64 16.38
N GLN A 68 -7.89 25.32 17.63
CA GLN A 68 -6.50 25.10 18.03
C GLN A 68 -6.09 23.62 18.03
N VAL A 69 -7.02 22.70 18.26
CA VAL A 69 -6.72 21.26 18.34
C VAL A 69 -7.25 20.53 17.12
N TYR A 70 -8.57 20.52 16.93
CA TYR A 70 -9.21 19.69 15.89
C TYR A 70 -8.79 20.06 14.47
N VAL A 71 -8.88 21.34 14.09
CA VAL A 71 -8.54 21.79 12.73
C VAL A 71 -7.06 21.55 12.39
N PRO A 72 -6.09 21.85 13.28
CA PRO A 72 -4.69 21.50 13.08
C PRO A 72 -4.42 19.99 13.01
N GLU A 73 -5.03 19.20 13.90
CA GLU A 73 -4.89 17.73 13.88
C GLU A 73 -5.38 17.13 12.56
N GLU A 74 -6.57 17.50 12.09
CA GLU A 74 -7.11 17.08 10.79
C GLU A 74 -6.17 17.45 9.63
N ARG A 75 -5.57 18.65 9.69
CA ARG A 75 -4.61 19.08 8.67
C ARG A 75 -3.33 18.24 8.73
N ASN A 76 -2.85 17.92 9.93
CA ASN A 76 -1.65 17.13 10.12
C ASN A 76 -1.86 15.67 9.73
N LYS A 77 -3.02 15.08 10.03
CA LYS A 77 -3.43 13.74 9.56
C LYS A 77 -3.40 13.66 8.05
N LYS A 78 -4.02 14.62 7.34
CA LYS A 78 -4.02 14.66 5.87
C LYS A 78 -2.62 14.75 5.28
N LYS A 79 -1.80 15.67 5.80
CA LYS A 79 -0.39 15.80 5.39
C LYS A 79 0.42 14.54 5.67
N CYS A 80 0.20 13.90 6.81
CA CYS A 80 0.84 12.64 7.16
C CYS A 80 0.51 11.56 6.13
N MET A 81 -0.78 11.40 5.81
CA MET A 81 -1.22 10.44 4.79
C MET A 81 -0.64 10.75 3.41
N GLU A 82 -0.55 12.01 3.00
CA GLU A 82 0.10 12.40 1.74
C GLU A 82 1.58 11.98 1.70
N VAL A 83 2.32 12.20 2.80
CA VAL A 83 3.75 11.85 2.90
C VAL A 83 3.96 10.34 2.94
N LEU A 84 3.12 9.62 3.69
CA LEU A 84 3.27 8.17 3.89
C LEU A 84 2.63 7.34 2.77
N ARG A 85 1.77 7.92 1.92
CA ARG A 85 1.01 7.19 0.89
C ARG A 85 1.90 6.30 0.05
N ASN A 86 3.02 6.82 -0.44
CA ASN A 86 3.94 6.06 -1.30
C ASN A 86 4.57 4.88 -0.55
N LYS A 87 4.84 5.04 0.75
CA LYS A 87 5.37 3.96 1.60
C LYS A 87 4.32 2.87 1.82
N PHE A 88 3.08 3.24 2.12
CA PHE A 88 1.96 2.29 2.23
C PHE A 88 1.69 1.57 0.90
N VAL A 89 1.72 2.28 -0.23
CA VAL A 89 1.64 1.69 -1.57
C VAL A 89 2.75 0.66 -1.78
N SER A 90 3.98 0.98 -1.36
CA SER A 90 5.11 0.07 -1.49
C SER A 90 4.95 -1.20 -0.66
N VAL A 91 4.52 -1.08 0.60
CA VAL A 91 4.29 -2.22 1.51
C VAL A 91 3.13 -3.08 1.03
N THR A 92 1.99 -2.47 0.71
CA THR A 92 0.80 -3.20 0.25
C THR A 92 1.05 -3.98 -1.04
N ALA A 93 1.75 -3.36 -2.00
CA ALA A 93 2.17 -4.05 -3.22
C ALA A 93 3.17 -5.18 -2.94
N PHE A 94 4.11 -4.98 -2.02
CA PHE A 94 5.06 -6.03 -1.64
C PHE A 94 4.34 -7.25 -1.04
N ILE A 95 3.39 -7.03 -0.13
CA ILE A 95 2.58 -8.12 0.45
C ILE A 95 1.78 -8.84 -0.64
N ASP A 96 1.06 -8.12 -1.52
CA ASP A 96 0.28 -8.73 -2.60
C ASP A 96 1.13 -9.60 -3.51
N ILE A 97 2.28 -9.07 -3.94
CA ILE A 97 3.21 -9.78 -4.84
C ILE A 97 3.73 -11.05 -4.18
N SER A 98 4.10 -10.99 -2.90
CA SER A 98 4.55 -12.16 -2.16
C SER A 98 3.44 -13.19 -1.94
N VAL A 99 2.20 -12.77 -1.71
CA VAL A 99 1.08 -13.70 -1.65
C VAL A 99 0.81 -14.34 -3.00
N MET A 100 0.83 -13.58 -4.10
CA MET A 100 0.68 -14.12 -5.45
C MET A 100 1.77 -15.14 -5.79
N LEU A 101 3.03 -14.86 -5.41
CA LEU A 101 4.14 -15.81 -5.53
C LEU A 101 3.82 -17.13 -4.80
N CYS A 102 3.33 -17.05 -3.56
CA CYS A 102 2.96 -18.23 -2.78
C CYS A 102 1.82 -19.01 -3.41
N LYS A 103 0.73 -18.35 -3.81
CA LYS A 103 -0.43 -19.02 -4.44
C LYS A 103 -0.07 -19.73 -5.74
N LYS A 104 0.86 -19.17 -6.52
CA LYS A 104 1.28 -19.74 -7.81
C LYS A 104 2.25 -20.92 -7.65
N HIS A 105 3.17 -20.83 -6.69
CA HIS A 105 4.32 -21.75 -6.62
C HIS A 105 4.34 -22.71 -5.44
N ILE A 106 3.52 -22.49 -4.40
CA ILE A 106 3.50 -23.33 -3.20
C ILE A 106 2.17 -24.10 -3.16
N LYS A 107 2.25 -25.43 -3.20
CA LYS A 107 1.11 -26.32 -2.95
C LYS A 107 1.32 -27.08 -1.64
N ILE A 108 0.51 -26.78 -0.62
CA ILE A 108 0.54 -27.50 0.65
C ILE A 108 -0.15 -28.85 0.47
N LYS A 109 0.48 -29.93 0.96
CA LYS A 109 -0.10 -31.27 1.05
C LYS A 109 -0.35 -31.65 2.51
N ASP A 110 -1.06 -32.77 2.73
CA ASP A 110 -1.25 -33.35 4.07
C ASP A 110 0.09 -33.67 4.76
N LYS A 111 1.11 -34.03 3.97
CA LYS A 111 2.50 -34.15 4.38
C LYS A 111 3.37 -33.41 3.37
N GLY A 112 4.10 -32.40 3.82
CA GLY A 112 4.98 -31.62 2.96
C GLY A 112 4.34 -30.42 2.26
N ALA A 113 5.18 -29.71 1.53
CA ALA A 113 4.78 -28.72 0.54
C ALA A 113 5.55 -28.96 -0.75
N ASP A 114 4.84 -28.95 -1.87
CA ASP A 114 5.45 -28.96 -3.19
C ASP A 114 5.76 -27.53 -3.61
N LEU A 115 6.99 -27.34 -4.12
CA LEU A 115 7.35 -26.12 -4.82
C LEU A 115 7.31 -26.36 -6.32
N ILE A 116 6.42 -25.65 -7.01
CA ILE A 116 6.34 -25.69 -8.47
C ILE A 116 7.33 -24.68 -9.02
N TRP A 117 8.52 -25.17 -9.36
CA TRP A 117 9.49 -24.40 -10.14
C TRP A 117 8.97 -24.21 -11.56
N ASN A 118 9.09 -23.00 -12.09
CA ASN A 118 8.77 -22.67 -13.48
C ASN A 118 10.01 -22.20 -14.27
N GLY A 119 11.20 -22.60 -13.81
CA GLY A 119 12.50 -22.35 -14.43
C GLY A 119 13.47 -23.47 -14.09
N ASP A 120 14.77 -23.16 -14.01
CA ASP A 120 15.86 -24.14 -13.86
C ASP A 120 16.02 -24.73 -12.44
N ASN A 121 14.92 -24.96 -11.71
CA ASN A 121 14.90 -25.41 -10.30
C ASN A 121 15.61 -24.50 -9.28
N GLU A 122 16.09 -23.32 -9.68
CA GLU A 122 16.75 -22.34 -8.81
C GLU A 122 15.96 -21.04 -8.61
N LYS A 123 15.10 -20.69 -9.58
CA LYS A 123 14.37 -19.42 -9.63
C LYS A 123 12.87 -19.62 -9.81
N LEU A 124 12.10 -18.79 -9.11
CA LEU A 124 10.66 -18.63 -9.30
C LEU A 124 10.38 -17.37 -10.10
N TYR A 125 9.67 -17.51 -11.22
CA TYR A 125 9.30 -16.41 -12.08
C TYR A 125 7.85 -16.02 -11.85
N ILE A 126 7.58 -14.72 -11.74
CA ILE A 126 6.22 -14.18 -11.73
C ILE A 126 6.07 -13.09 -12.80
N LYS A 127 4.90 -13.08 -13.44
CA LYS A 127 4.45 -12.01 -14.32
C LYS A 127 3.14 -11.48 -13.77
N TYR A 128 3.08 -10.18 -13.54
CA TYR A 128 1.87 -9.54 -13.03
C TYR A 128 1.68 -8.16 -13.66
N SER A 129 0.43 -7.71 -13.73
CA SER A 129 0.07 -6.34 -14.09
C SER A 129 -0.86 -5.75 -13.03
N LYS A 130 -0.94 -4.42 -12.99
CA LYS A 130 -1.98 -3.75 -12.21
C LYS A 130 -3.32 -3.96 -12.91
N VAL A 131 -4.36 -4.33 -12.17
CA VAL A 131 -5.72 -4.47 -12.70
C VAL A 131 -6.13 -3.15 -13.36
N GLY A 132 -6.63 -3.24 -14.61
CA GLY A 132 -6.99 -2.08 -15.43
C GLY A 132 -5.84 -1.48 -16.27
N ASN A 133 -4.62 -2.03 -16.18
CA ASN A 133 -3.51 -1.67 -17.05
C ASN A 133 -2.83 -2.93 -17.62
N ASP A 134 -3.48 -3.52 -18.63
CA ASP A 134 -3.04 -4.75 -19.29
C ASP A 134 -1.89 -4.53 -20.28
N LYS A 135 -1.41 -3.29 -20.44
CA LYS A 135 -0.32 -2.97 -21.37
C LYS A 135 1.05 -2.96 -20.68
N ALA A 136 1.08 -2.84 -19.35
CA ALA A 136 2.31 -2.72 -18.57
C ALA A 136 2.50 -3.95 -17.67
N PHE A 137 3.24 -4.93 -18.17
CA PHE A 137 3.59 -6.13 -17.41
C PHE A 137 4.89 -5.94 -16.63
N THR A 138 4.94 -6.53 -15.44
CA THR A 138 6.16 -6.64 -14.65
C THR A 138 6.52 -8.11 -14.51
N CYS A 139 7.68 -8.48 -15.06
CA CYS A 139 8.26 -9.82 -14.92
C CYS A 139 9.38 -9.76 -13.86
N ARG A 140 9.36 -10.69 -12.91
CA ARG A 140 10.35 -10.73 -11.81
C ARG A 140 10.73 -12.16 -11.49
N SER A 141 12.02 -12.41 -11.28
CA SER A 141 12.53 -13.68 -10.78
C SER A 141 12.89 -13.55 -9.30
N TYR A 142 12.79 -14.67 -8.59
CA TYR A 142 13.15 -14.81 -7.18
C TYR A 142 14.00 -16.06 -7.02
N THR A 143 15.24 -15.88 -6.63
CA THR A 143 16.12 -16.95 -6.16
C THR A 143 15.76 -17.37 -4.73
N LYS A 144 16.16 -18.57 -4.30
CA LYS A 144 15.98 -19.01 -2.90
C LYS A 144 16.53 -18.00 -1.89
N THR A 145 17.70 -17.43 -2.17
CA THR A 145 18.36 -16.44 -1.30
C THR A 145 17.58 -15.13 -1.21
N GLU A 146 16.99 -14.65 -2.31
CA GLU A 146 16.10 -13.49 -2.29
C GLU A 146 14.81 -13.75 -1.54
N ILE A 147 14.27 -14.96 -1.63
CA ILE A 147 13.08 -15.33 -0.87
C ILE A 147 13.38 -15.34 0.64
N PHE A 148 14.55 -15.82 1.06
CA PHE A 148 14.99 -15.74 2.46
C PHE A 148 15.22 -14.30 2.93
N ARG A 149 15.39 -13.34 2.02
CA ARG A 149 15.53 -11.91 2.35
C ARG A 149 14.19 -11.17 2.38
N LEU A 150 13.06 -11.80 2.04
CA LEU A 150 11.76 -11.12 2.02
C LEU A 150 11.37 -10.54 3.38
N GLN A 151 11.64 -11.25 4.47
CA GLN A 151 11.40 -10.75 5.83
C GLN A 151 12.20 -9.47 6.09
N ASN A 152 13.51 -9.47 5.82
CA ASN A 152 14.35 -8.28 6.00
C ASN A 152 13.89 -7.09 5.13
N ILE A 153 13.43 -7.36 3.90
CA ILE A 153 12.89 -6.33 3.00
C ILE A 153 11.58 -5.77 3.56
N PHE A 154 10.71 -6.64 4.09
CA PHE A 154 9.47 -6.24 4.75
C PHE A 154 9.74 -5.37 5.97
N ASP A 155 10.61 -5.83 6.87
CA ASP A 155 10.97 -5.13 8.10
C ASP A 155 11.58 -3.76 7.81
N SER A 156 12.42 -3.65 6.78
CA SER A 156 12.96 -2.36 6.32
C SER A 156 11.84 -1.41 5.90
N LYS A 157 10.87 -1.88 5.10
CA LYS A 157 9.76 -1.05 4.63
C LYS A 157 8.83 -0.61 5.75
N ILE A 158 8.55 -1.49 6.71
CA ILE A 158 7.74 -1.15 7.89
C ILE A 158 8.50 -0.16 8.78
N SER A 159 9.80 -0.38 9.00
CA SER A 159 10.66 0.52 9.76
C SER A 159 10.71 1.91 9.13
N GLU A 160 10.75 2.03 7.81
CA GLU A 160 10.67 3.32 7.11
C GLU A 160 9.35 4.08 7.37
N ILE A 161 8.24 3.36 7.58
CA ILE A 161 6.95 3.95 7.95
C ILE A 161 7.00 4.38 9.42
N LYS A 162 7.37 3.47 10.33
CA LYS A 162 7.40 3.69 11.78
C LYS A 162 8.40 4.75 12.21
N ASN A 163 9.56 4.84 11.55
CA ASN A 163 10.58 5.85 11.85
C ASN A 163 10.27 7.20 11.19
N SER A 164 9.15 7.34 10.49
CA SER A 164 8.77 8.61 9.90
C SER A 164 8.33 9.59 10.99
N SER A 165 8.89 10.80 10.97
CA SER A 165 8.55 11.86 11.94
C SER A 165 7.07 12.26 11.98
N VAL A 166 6.31 11.91 10.94
CA VAL A 166 4.87 12.20 10.81
C VAL A 166 3.98 11.07 11.35
N ILE A 167 4.52 9.89 11.66
CA ILE A 167 3.75 8.71 12.08
C ILE A 167 2.89 8.96 13.32
N LYS A 168 3.32 9.87 14.21
CA LYS A 168 2.59 10.27 15.41
C LYS A 168 1.22 10.91 15.13
N TYR A 169 1.02 11.36 13.89
CA TYR A 169 -0.25 11.90 13.43
C TYR A 169 -1.10 10.86 12.69
N CYS A 170 -0.65 9.60 12.58
CA CYS A 170 -1.49 8.52 12.08
C CYS A 170 -2.54 8.13 13.12
N GLU A 171 -3.63 7.58 12.63
CA GLU A 171 -4.69 7.05 13.47
C GLU A 171 -4.20 5.80 14.19
N TYR A 172 -4.62 5.64 15.45
CA TYR A 172 -4.22 4.51 16.28
C TYR A 172 -4.56 3.16 15.61
N GLU A 173 -5.75 3.07 15.00
CA GLU A 173 -6.21 1.88 14.28
C GLU A 173 -5.24 1.47 13.15
N LEU A 174 -4.63 2.44 12.46
CA LEU A 174 -3.65 2.16 11.41
C LEU A 174 -2.35 1.59 11.98
N LEU A 175 -1.92 2.09 13.14
CA LEU A 175 -0.71 1.59 13.82
C LEU A 175 -0.92 0.19 14.40
N GLU A 176 -2.12 -0.06 14.94
CA GLU A 176 -2.52 -1.38 15.40
C GLU A 176 -2.54 -2.37 14.23
N LEU A 177 -3.12 -1.97 13.09
CA LEU A 177 -3.15 -2.81 11.90
C LEU A 177 -1.75 -3.14 11.36
N LEU A 178 -0.82 -2.18 11.36
CA LEU A 178 0.58 -2.45 10.99
C LEU A 178 1.22 -3.49 11.93
N SER A 179 0.97 -3.37 13.23
CA SER A 179 1.47 -4.32 14.23
C SER A 179 0.91 -5.73 14.00
N GLN A 180 -0.40 -5.84 13.70
CA GLN A 180 -1.02 -7.13 13.35
C GLN A 180 -0.41 -7.76 12.08
N ILE A 181 -0.02 -6.95 11.08
CA ILE A 181 0.64 -7.42 9.86
C ILE A 181 2.03 -7.98 10.18
N GLU A 182 2.80 -7.32 11.07
CA GLU A 182 4.09 -7.83 11.53
C GLU A 182 3.94 -9.13 12.33
N ASP A 183 2.97 -9.19 13.24
CA ASP A 183 2.72 -10.34 14.11
C ASP A 183 2.24 -11.58 13.35
N ALA A 184 1.71 -11.41 12.12
CA ALA A 184 1.32 -12.51 11.26
C ALA A 184 2.52 -13.39 10.82
N LYS A 185 3.77 -12.91 10.96
CA LYS A 185 5.01 -13.64 10.63
C LYS A 185 4.97 -14.37 9.28
N PHE A 186 4.30 -13.74 8.32
CA PHE A 186 4.01 -14.36 7.03
C PHE A 186 5.30 -14.65 6.23
N PHE A 187 6.22 -13.68 6.16
CA PHE A 187 7.45 -13.84 5.37
C PHE A 187 8.44 -14.83 6.00
N ASP A 188 8.51 -14.88 7.33
CA ASP A 188 9.16 -15.99 8.04
C ASP A 188 8.56 -17.33 7.64
N GLY A 189 7.23 -17.45 7.65
CA GLY A 189 6.50 -18.64 7.22
C GLY A 189 6.86 -19.08 5.79
N ILE A 190 6.94 -18.14 4.85
CA ILE A 190 7.38 -18.41 3.47
C ILE A 190 8.77 -19.04 3.46
N SER A 191 9.70 -18.48 4.23
CA SER A 191 11.07 -18.95 4.29
C SER A 191 11.16 -20.39 4.82
N TYR A 192 10.36 -20.74 5.84
CA TYR A 192 10.30 -22.09 6.39
C TYR A 192 9.73 -23.10 5.38
N VAL A 193 8.62 -22.75 4.73
CA VAL A 193 7.98 -23.61 3.72
C VAL A 193 8.94 -23.92 2.59
N ILE A 194 9.70 -22.93 2.12
CA ILE A 194 10.63 -23.11 1.00
C ILE A 194 11.88 -23.91 1.41
N ARG A 195 12.40 -23.72 2.63
CA ARG A 195 13.53 -24.51 3.15
C ARG A 195 13.22 -25.99 3.25
N LEU A 196 11.99 -26.29 3.64
CA LEU A 196 11.52 -27.64 3.93
C LEU A 196 10.59 -28.18 2.83
N ALA A 197 10.53 -27.49 1.69
CA ALA A 197 9.78 -27.96 0.53
C ALA A 197 10.32 -29.33 0.10
N ASN A 198 9.43 -30.20 -0.36
CA ASN A 198 9.70 -31.59 -0.72
C ASN A 198 10.15 -32.50 0.44
N THR A 199 9.95 -32.10 1.69
CA THR A 199 10.08 -32.98 2.86
C THR A 199 8.69 -33.47 3.32
N GLU A 200 8.64 -34.44 4.23
CA GLU A 200 7.37 -34.93 4.79
C GLU A 200 6.75 -33.99 5.85
N LEU A 201 7.43 -32.88 6.19
CA LEU A 201 6.98 -31.94 7.21
C LEU A 201 5.75 -31.15 6.72
N GLY A 202 4.63 -31.28 7.41
CA GLY A 202 3.40 -30.56 7.07
C GLY A 202 3.42 -29.08 7.48
N PHE A 203 2.69 -28.25 6.73
CA PHE A 203 2.52 -26.80 6.99
C PHE A 203 1.04 -26.43 7.15
N PRO A 204 0.31 -27.00 8.13
CA PRO A 204 -1.15 -26.85 8.22
C PRO A 204 -1.60 -25.39 8.40
N ASN A 205 -0.79 -24.55 9.03
CA ASN A 205 -1.13 -23.15 9.32
C ASN A 205 -0.75 -22.17 8.19
N PHE A 206 0.03 -22.60 7.18
CA PHE A 206 0.52 -21.66 6.16
C PHE A 206 -0.62 -21.10 5.29
N GLY A 207 -1.63 -21.93 4.96
CA GLY A 207 -2.82 -21.48 4.25
C GLY A 207 -3.61 -20.43 5.04
N ASN A 208 -3.79 -20.64 6.34
CA ASN A 208 -4.46 -19.69 7.23
C ASN A 208 -3.68 -18.37 7.34
N ASN A 209 -2.35 -18.44 7.50
CA ASN A 209 -1.49 -17.26 7.54
C ASN A 209 -1.57 -16.45 6.23
N LEU A 210 -1.66 -17.15 5.10
CA LEU A 210 -1.81 -16.53 3.78
C LEU A 210 -3.16 -15.81 3.65
N THR A 211 -4.27 -16.42 4.09
CA THR A 211 -5.57 -15.74 4.09
C THR A 211 -5.62 -14.57 5.08
N GLN A 212 -4.98 -14.72 6.25
CA GLN A 212 -4.90 -13.69 7.26
C GLN A 212 -4.14 -12.45 6.76
N ILE A 213 -2.94 -12.64 6.20
CA ILE A 213 -2.13 -11.51 5.70
C ILE A 213 -2.82 -10.80 4.55
N GLN A 214 -3.57 -11.52 3.69
CA GLN A 214 -4.39 -10.91 2.65
C GLN A 214 -5.48 -10.03 3.24
N SER A 215 -6.23 -10.54 4.22
CA SER A 215 -7.29 -9.77 4.88
C SER A 215 -6.76 -8.51 5.55
N LEU A 216 -5.61 -8.61 6.24
CA LEU A 216 -4.97 -7.46 6.87
C LEU A 216 -4.47 -6.44 5.82
N ASN A 217 -3.89 -6.92 4.71
CA ASN A 217 -3.45 -6.04 3.61
C ASN A 217 -4.62 -5.31 2.95
N ASP A 218 -5.75 -5.98 2.76
CA ASP A 218 -6.97 -5.37 2.19
C ASP A 218 -7.57 -4.31 3.12
N LYS A 219 -7.55 -4.55 4.43
CA LYS A 219 -7.91 -3.52 5.43
C LYS A 219 -6.97 -2.32 5.35
N LEU A 220 -5.66 -2.55 5.21
CA LEU A 220 -4.66 -1.49 5.11
C LEU A 220 -4.88 -0.65 3.86
N LYS A 221 -5.14 -1.29 2.71
CA LYS A 221 -5.48 -0.60 1.47
C LYS A 221 -6.71 0.28 1.60
N LYS A 222 -7.77 -0.22 2.25
CA LYS A 222 -9.00 0.54 2.49
C LYS A 222 -8.76 1.77 3.36
N MET A 223 -8.05 1.62 4.48
CA MET A 223 -7.71 2.74 5.37
C MET A 223 -6.82 3.79 4.69
N CYS A 224 -5.91 3.35 3.81
CA CYS A 224 -4.98 4.23 3.12
C CYS A 224 -5.49 4.75 1.75
N PHE A 225 -6.72 4.43 1.35
CA PHE A 225 -7.29 4.76 0.02
C PHE A 225 -6.37 4.32 -1.14
N ILE A 226 -5.90 3.07 -1.07
CA ILE A 226 -5.04 2.45 -2.08
C ILE A 226 -5.87 1.49 -2.92
N GLU A 227 -5.96 1.76 -4.21
CA GLU A 227 -6.71 0.96 -5.18
C GLU A 227 -5.82 0.01 -6.00
N ASN A 228 -4.59 -0.23 -5.53
CA ASN A 228 -3.67 -1.11 -6.24
C ASN A 228 -4.08 -2.56 -6.06
N ASN A 229 -4.59 -3.16 -7.13
CA ASN A 229 -4.81 -4.58 -7.26
C ASN A 229 -3.93 -5.11 -8.39
N PHE A 230 -3.45 -6.34 -8.22
CA PHE A 230 -2.59 -7.00 -9.19
C PHE A 230 -3.22 -8.30 -9.64
N GLN A 231 -2.96 -8.65 -10.89
CA GLN A 231 -3.37 -9.93 -11.48
C GLN A 231 -2.15 -10.66 -12.03
N LEU A 232 -2.17 -11.98 -11.86
CA LEU A 232 -1.14 -12.87 -12.38
C LEU A 232 -1.40 -13.16 -13.86
N HIS A 233 -0.31 -13.31 -14.61
CA HIS A 233 -0.32 -13.76 -15.99
C HIS A 233 0.54 -15.01 -16.13
N ASP A 234 0.28 -15.75 -17.21
CA ASP A 234 1.14 -16.86 -17.61
C ASP A 234 2.49 -16.34 -18.09
N ILE A 235 3.52 -17.16 -17.87
CA ILE A 235 4.91 -16.82 -18.17
C ILE A 235 5.33 -17.57 -19.41
N GLU A 236 5.83 -16.82 -20.39
CA GLU A 236 6.51 -17.35 -21.57
C GLU A 236 8.03 -17.29 -21.38
N GLU A 237 8.80 -17.98 -22.22
CA GLU A 237 10.27 -17.94 -22.12
C GLU A 237 10.84 -16.53 -22.30
N SER A 238 10.22 -15.73 -23.17
CA SER A 238 10.59 -14.32 -23.36
C SER A 238 10.42 -13.47 -22.09
N ASP A 239 9.51 -13.85 -21.18
CA ASP A 239 9.27 -13.17 -19.91
C ASP A 239 10.32 -13.55 -18.86
N LYS A 240 10.82 -14.79 -18.87
CA LYS A 240 11.90 -15.24 -17.96
C LYS A 240 13.18 -14.47 -18.22
N PHE A 241 13.48 -14.23 -19.50
CA PHE A 241 14.57 -13.38 -19.92
C PHE A 241 14.44 -11.96 -19.33
N VAL A 242 13.27 -11.33 -19.45
CA VAL A 242 13.03 -9.97 -18.91
C VAL A 242 13.14 -9.95 -17.38
N ALA A 243 12.71 -11.02 -16.72
CA ALA A 243 12.80 -11.17 -15.28
C ALA A 243 14.25 -11.29 -14.77
N ASP A 244 15.13 -11.93 -15.55
CA ASP A 244 16.54 -12.16 -15.20
C ASP A 244 17.48 -11.00 -15.54
N LEU A 245 16.99 -9.98 -16.26
CA LEU A 245 17.74 -8.75 -16.48
C LEU A 245 18.03 -8.07 -15.12
N PRO A 246 19.31 -7.88 -14.73
CA PRO A 246 19.65 -7.22 -13.47
C PRO A 246 19.14 -5.78 -13.52
N ARG A 247 18.02 -5.52 -12.83
CA ARG A 247 17.40 -4.19 -12.80
C ARG A 247 18.27 -3.13 -12.12
N LYS A 248 19.29 -3.53 -11.35
CA LYS A 248 20.24 -2.62 -10.71
C LYS A 248 21.37 -2.15 -11.63
N ASP A 249 21.90 -3.01 -12.50
CA ASP A 249 23.03 -2.62 -13.39
C ASP A 249 22.55 -1.93 -14.66
N ILE A 250 21.36 -2.28 -15.14
CA ILE A 250 20.87 -1.77 -16.42
C ILE A 250 20.35 -0.33 -16.32
N SER A 251 19.85 0.11 -15.16
CA SER A 251 19.42 1.50 -14.98
C SER A 251 20.58 2.49 -14.80
N GLU A 252 21.75 2.02 -14.37
CA GLU A 252 22.95 2.86 -14.24
C GLU A 252 23.75 2.93 -15.54
N GLU A 253 23.71 1.89 -16.39
CA GLU A 253 24.39 1.88 -17.69
C GLU A 253 23.52 2.35 -18.88
N LEU A 254 22.20 2.11 -18.87
CA LEU A 254 21.31 2.47 -19.98
C LEU A 254 20.59 3.79 -19.70
N LYS A 255 21.07 4.84 -20.39
CA LYS A 255 20.62 6.23 -20.23
C LYS A 255 19.18 6.47 -20.72
N SER A 256 18.56 5.52 -21.44
CA SER A 256 17.20 5.68 -21.96
C SER A 256 16.38 4.39 -22.05
N ILE A 257 15.05 4.54 -22.08
CA ILE A 257 14.08 3.46 -22.36
C ILE A 257 14.36 2.81 -23.72
N ARG A 258 14.86 3.59 -24.70
CA ARG A 258 15.25 3.08 -26.01
C ARG A 258 16.42 2.11 -25.90
N ASP A 259 17.45 2.46 -25.15
CA ASP A 259 18.62 1.60 -24.95
C ASP A 259 18.24 0.28 -24.26
N PHE A 260 17.35 0.35 -23.25
CA PHE A 260 16.77 -0.84 -22.62
C PHE A 260 16.06 -1.75 -23.63
N ASN A 261 15.23 -1.15 -24.49
CA ASN A 261 14.50 -1.89 -25.51
C ASN A 261 15.43 -2.50 -26.56
N ILE A 262 16.51 -1.80 -26.93
CA ILE A 262 17.52 -2.31 -27.89
C ILE A 262 18.24 -3.52 -27.30
N VAL A 263 18.72 -3.44 -26.05
CA VAL A 263 19.38 -4.58 -25.38
C VAL A 263 18.44 -5.78 -25.26
N ARG A 264 17.16 -5.54 -24.92
CA ARG A 264 16.13 -6.58 -24.87
C ARG A 264 15.91 -7.22 -26.24
N MET A 265 15.77 -6.41 -27.28
CA MET A 265 15.50 -6.87 -28.64
C MET A 265 16.69 -7.62 -29.24
N LYS A 266 17.92 -7.14 -28.99
CA LYS A 266 19.17 -7.77 -29.43
C LYS A 266 19.27 -9.21 -28.94
N ARG A 267 19.04 -9.44 -27.65
CA ARG A 267 19.11 -10.79 -27.08
C ARG A 267 17.93 -11.67 -27.50
N TYR A 268 16.74 -11.10 -27.67
CA TYR A 268 15.59 -11.83 -28.23
C TYR A 268 15.86 -12.35 -29.64
N ILE A 269 16.39 -11.50 -30.53
CA ILE A 269 16.76 -11.89 -31.89
C ILE A 269 17.87 -12.95 -31.86
N LYS A 270 18.87 -12.78 -30.98
CA LYS A 270 19.96 -13.76 -30.83
C LYS A 270 19.43 -15.14 -30.45
N GLN A 271 18.54 -15.21 -29.47
CA GLN A 271 17.94 -16.47 -29.04
C GLN A 271 17.14 -17.14 -30.17
N GLN A 272 16.33 -16.39 -30.93
CA GLN A 272 15.61 -16.94 -32.08
C GLN A 272 16.53 -17.48 -33.18
N LEU A 273 17.70 -16.86 -33.35
CA LEU A 273 18.70 -17.30 -34.31
C LEU A 273 19.44 -18.53 -33.81
N ASP A 274 19.80 -18.58 -32.53
CA ASP A 274 20.42 -19.74 -31.88
C ASP A 274 19.49 -20.97 -31.94
N GLU A 275 18.19 -20.80 -31.66
CA GLU A 275 17.16 -21.86 -31.78
C GLU A 275 17.02 -22.38 -33.22
N LYS A 276 17.33 -21.56 -34.21
CA LYS A 276 17.32 -21.91 -35.64
C LYS A 276 18.68 -22.36 -36.16
N GLY A 277 19.70 -22.43 -35.31
CA GLY A 277 21.07 -22.77 -35.69
C GLY A 277 21.74 -21.74 -36.61
N VAL A 278 21.26 -20.51 -36.61
CA VAL A 278 21.77 -19.41 -37.45
C VAL A 278 22.73 -18.55 -36.64
N SER A 279 23.98 -18.43 -37.11
CA SER A 279 24.95 -17.50 -36.53
C SER A 279 25.00 -16.22 -37.37
N ILE A 280 24.87 -15.07 -36.72
CA ILE A 280 25.07 -13.76 -37.35
C ILE A 280 26.13 -12.96 -36.59
N SER A 281 26.76 -12.00 -37.28
CA SER A 281 27.73 -11.11 -36.65
C SER A 281 27.06 -10.22 -35.60
N GLU A 282 27.83 -9.84 -34.58
CA GLU A 282 27.35 -8.97 -33.50
C GLU A 282 26.92 -7.58 -34.01
N GLU A 283 27.56 -7.09 -35.07
CA GLU A 283 27.19 -5.85 -35.74
C GLU A 283 25.82 -5.93 -36.44
N MET A 284 25.53 -7.06 -37.10
CA MET A 284 24.23 -7.31 -37.72
C MET A 284 23.13 -7.42 -36.67
N LEU A 285 23.42 -8.11 -35.56
CA LEU A 285 22.50 -8.27 -34.44
C LEU A 285 22.15 -6.92 -33.79
N ASN A 286 23.13 -6.03 -33.64
CA ASN A 286 22.91 -4.66 -33.17
C ASN A 286 21.95 -3.89 -34.10
N LYS A 287 22.23 -3.86 -35.41
CA LYS A 287 21.38 -3.16 -36.39
C LYS A 287 19.95 -3.68 -36.40
N MET A 288 19.78 -5.00 -36.43
CA MET A 288 18.43 -5.61 -36.39
C MET A 288 17.67 -5.25 -35.11
N SER A 289 18.36 -5.14 -33.98
CA SER A 289 17.75 -4.78 -32.71
C SER A 289 17.33 -3.31 -32.64
N GLU A 290 18.12 -2.40 -33.20
CA GLU A 290 17.80 -0.97 -33.29
C GLU A 290 16.60 -0.73 -34.21
N GLU A 291 16.62 -1.32 -35.41
CA GLU A 291 15.53 -1.20 -36.40
C GLU A 291 14.20 -1.74 -35.87
N ALA A 292 14.23 -2.88 -35.16
CA ALA A 292 13.04 -3.47 -34.58
C ALA A 292 12.44 -2.60 -33.45
N VAL A 293 13.27 -1.95 -32.64
CA VAL A 293 12.82 -1.03 -31.59
C VAL A 293 12.26 0.26 -32.19
N ASP A 294 12.94 0.85 -33.17
CA ASP A 294 12.49 2.07 -33.84
C ASP A 294 11.16 1.82 -34.60
N ALA A 295 10.98 0.64 -35.20
CA ALA A 295 9.72 0.23 -35.82
C ALA A 295 8.57 0.07 -34.80
N GLN A 296 8.86 -0.41 -33.57
CA GLN A 296 7.87 -0.51 -32.50
C GLN A 296 7.49 0.85 -31.93
N MET A 297 8.45 1.75 -31.74
CA MET A 297 8.19 3.11 -31.24
C MET A 297 7.38 3.96 -32.24
N ASN A 298 7.66 3.82 -33.55
CA ASN A 298 6.93 4.54 -34.59
C ASN A 298 5.49 4.07 -34.79
N LYS A 299 5.15 2.82 -34.39
CA LYS A 299 3.76 2.33 -34.40
C LYS A 299 2.90 2.91 -33.27
N GLY A 300 3.49 3.49 -32.23
CA GLY A 300 2.77 4.11 -31.11
C GLY A 300 2.34 5.57 -31.35
N ASN A 301 2.81 6.21 -32.43
CA ASN A 301 2.53 7.60 -32.80
C ASN A 301 1.51 7.73 -33.96
N LYS A 302 0.74 6.68 -34.25
CA LYS A 302 -0.37 6.69 -35.20
C LYS A 302 -1.69 6.38 -34.49
#